data_AF-A0A2R6BNH9-F1
#
_entry.id   AF-A0A2R6BNH9-F1
#
_cell.length_a   1.000
_cell.length_b   1.000
_cell.length_c   1.000
_cell.angle_alpha   90.00
_cell.angle_beta   90.00
_cell.angle_gamma   90.00
#
_symmetry.space_group_name_H-M   'P 1'
#
loop_
_entity.id
_entity.type
_entity.pdbx_description
1 polymer ?
#
loop_
_entity_poly.entity_id
_entity_poly.type
_entity_poly.pdbx_seq_one_letter_code
_entity_poly.pdbx_strand_id
1 'polypeptide(L)' 'MEGMSLIKNQFLELLDQDEEFRLAVAAKLGITAINQKLDKILENQEKLWLEVKSLREGQEKLWQNVEKLWLEVKSLRE' A
#
# COMPACT_ATOMS: atom_id res chain seq x y z
N MET A 1 42.45 14.98 3.46
CA MET A 1 41.00 15.06 3.78
C MET A 1 40.21 15.69 2.64
N GLU A 2 40.74 16.68 1.92
CA GLU A 2 40.06 17.36 0.81
C GLU A 2 39.68 16.44 -0.37
N GLY A 3 40.55 15.50 -0.78
CA GLY A 3 40.26 14.61 -1.91
C GLY A 3 39.02 13.72 -1.73
N MET A 4 38.75 13.26 -0.51
CA MET A 4 37.56 12.46 -0.21
C MET A 4 36.27 13.30 -0.30
N SER A 5 36.34 14.56 0.13
CA SER A 5 35.23 15.50 -0.01
C SER A 5 34.93 15.79 -1.47
N LEU A 6 35.97 15.91 -2.32
CA LEU A 6 35.81 16.16 -3.75
C LEU A 6 35.08 15.00 -4.44
N ILE A 7 35.51 13.75 -4.17
CA ILE A 7 34.89 12.55 -4.73
C ILE A 7 33.44 12.42 -4.30
N LYS A 8 33.14 12.68 -3.02
CA LYS A 8 31.77 12.62 -2.52
C LYS A 8 30.85 13.61 -3.24
N ASN A 9 31.32 14.83 -3.47
CA ASN A 9 30.53 15.85 -4.17
C ASN A 9 30.30 15.47 -5.64
N GLN A 10 31.33 15.00 -6.34
CA GLN A 10 31.20 14.52 -7.72
C GLN A 10 30.21 13.35 -7.84
N PHE A 11 30.22 12.43 -6.87
CA PHE A 11 29.28 11.30 -6.85
C PHE A 11 27.83 11.78 -6.69
N LEU A 12 27.58 12.76 -5.81
CA LEU A 12 26.25 13.34 -5.62
C LEU A 12 25.78 14.12 -6.85
N GLU A 13 26.65 14.91 -7.48
CA GLU A 13 26.33 15.62 -8.72
C GLU A 13 25.95 14.64 -9.85
N LEU A 14 26.70 13.53 -9.99
CA LEU A 14 26.35 12.48 -10.96
C LEU A 14 25.03 11.82 -10.64
N LEU A 15 24.73 11.54 -9.37
CA LEU A 15 23.41 11.04 -8.98
C LEU A 15 22.30 12.01 -9.37
N ASP A 16 22.53 13.32 -9.29
CA ASP A 16 21.51 14.33 -9.61
C ASP A 16 21.36 14.60 -11.11
N GLN A 17 22.44 14.51 -11.88
CA GLN A 17 22.48 14.87 -13.30
C GLN A 17 22.28 13.68 -14.25
N ASP A 18 22.73 12.49 -13.86
CA ASP A 18 22.73 11.30 -14.72
C ASP A 18 21.71 10.27 -14.21
N GLU A 19 20.64 10.11 -14.99
CA GLU A 19 19.56 9.17 -14.70
C GLU A 19 20.03 7.70 -14.79
N GLU A 20 20.82 7.34 -15.80
CA GLU A 20 21.30 5.97 -15.98
C GLU A 20 22.21 5.56 -14.83
N PHE A 21 23.10 6.47 -14.41
CA PHE A 21 23.95 6.28 -13.24
C PHE A 21 23.13 6.13 -11.96
N ARG A 22 22.15 7.02 -11.72
CA ARG A 22 21.24 6.94 -10.57
C ARG A 22 20.51 5.60 -10.51
N LEU A 23 19.97 5.14 -11.64
CA LEU A 23 19.28 3.87 -11.75
C LEU A 23 20.21 2.68 -11.51
N ALA A 24 21.43 2.71 -12.04
CA ALA A 24 22.43 1.67 -11.81
C ALA A 24 22.85 1.58 -10.34
N VAL A 25 23.05 2.71 -9.66
CA VAL A 25 23.33 2.77 -8.22
C VAL A 25 22.13 2.25 -7.43
N ALA A 26 20.91 2.69 -7.76
CA ALA A 26 19.69 2.21 -7.12
C ALA A 26 19.53 0.69 -7.27
N ALA A 27 19.86 0.12 -8.43
CA ALA A 27 19.86 -1.32 -8.65
C ALA A 27 20.90 -2.05 -7.80
N LYS A 28 22.15 -1.56 -7.75
CA LYS A 28 23.23 -2.15 -6.95
C LYS A 28 22.93 -2.10 -5.45
N LEU A 29 22.30 -1.02 -4.98
CA LEU A 29 21.87 -0.86 -3.59
C LEU A 29 20.54 -1.58 -3.29
N GLY A 30 19.91 -2.22 -4.27
CA GLY A 30 18.65 -2.93 -4.11
C GLY A 30 17.41 -2.04 -3.93
N ILE A 31 17.55 -0.73 -4.11
CA ILE A 31 16.45 0.26 -3.97
C ILE A 31 15.35 -0.02 -4.99
N THR A 32 15.70 -0.38 -6.23
CA THR A 32 14.73 -0.72 -7.27
C THR A 32 13.87 -1.93 -6.88
N ALA A 33 14.50 -2.98 -6.33
CA ALA A 33 13.79 -4.17 -5.88
C ALA A 33 12.90 -3.89 -4.65
N ILE A 34 13.32 -2.99 -3.76
CA ILE A 34 12.51 -2.55 -2.62
C ILE A 34 11.27 -1.78 -3.12
N ASN A 35 11.44 -0.83 -4.03
CA ASN A 35 10.32 -0.06 -4.60
C ASN A 35 9.30 -0.98 -5.27
N GLN A 36 9.75 -1.94 -6.10
CA GLN A 36 8.85 -2.92 -6.72
C GLN A 36 8.07 -3.77 -5.71
N LYS A 37 8.68 -4.10 -4.57
CA LYS A 37 7.98 -4.82 -3.50
C LYS A 37 6.98 -3.92 -2.79
N LEU A 38 7.33 -2.65 -2.56
CA LEU A 38 6.42 -1.65 -1.99
C LEU A 38 5.19 -1.45 -2.87
N ASP A 39 5.36 -1.31 -4.18
CA ASP A 39 4.25 -1.16 -5.13
C ASP A 39 3.28 -2.35 -5.04
N LYS A 40 3.81 -3.58 -5.04
CA LYS A 40 3.00 -4.80 -4.86
C LYS A 40 2.27 -4.86 -3.52
N ILE A 41 2.90 -4.36 -2.45
CA ILE A 41 2.27 -4.30 -1.12
C ILE A 41 1.12 -3.29 -1.15
N LEU A 42 1.31 -2.12 -1.75
CA LEU A 42 0.27 -1.09 -1.89
C LEU A 42 -0.93 -1.61 -2.69
N GLU A 43 -0.68 -2.25 -3.83
CA GLU A 43 -1.74 -2.88 -4.64
C GLU A 43 -2.53 -3.94 -3.84
N ASN A 44 -1.85 -4.78 -3.08
CA ASN A 44 -2.50 -5.78 -2.25
C ASN A 44 -3.28 -5.16 -1.08
N GLN A 45 -2.76 -4.08 -0.49
CA GLN A 45 -3.49 -3.33 0.55
C GLN A 45 -4.76 -2.70 -0.01
N GLU A 46 -4.73 -2.13 -1.22
CA GLU A 46 -5.92 -1.57 -1.87
C GLU A 46 -6.99 -2.64 -2.11
N LYS A 47 -6.60 -3.83 -2.59
CA LYS A 47 -7.51 -4.97 -2.74
C LYS A 47 -8.14 -5.40 -1.42
N LEU A 48 -7.33 -5.52 -0.36
CA LEU A 48 -7.82 -5.85 0.98
C LEU A 48 -8.80 -4.78 1.50
N TRP A 49 -8.55 -3.51 1.23
CA TRP A 49 -9.48 -2.43 1.59
C TRP A 49 -10.84 -2.59 0.91
N LEU A 50 -10.86 -2.96 -0.37
CA LEU A 50 -12.11 -3.21 -1.09
C LEU A 50 -12.85 -4.44 -0.54
N GLU A 51 -12.14 -5.52 -0.22
CA GLU A 51 -12.74 -6.71 0.40
C GLU A 51 -13.34 -6.39 1.78
N VAL A 52 -12.60 -5.68 2.64
CA VAL A 52 -13.09 -5.24 3.95
C VAL A 52 -14.33 -4.35 3.83
N LYS A 53 -14.34 -3.44 2.85
CA LYS A 53 -15.50 -2.58 2.59
C LYS A 53 -16.72 -3.42 2.19
N SER A 54 -16.54 -4.37 1.26
CA SER A 54 -17.62 -5.27 0.81
C SER A 54 -18.15 -6.13 1.96
N LEU A 55 -17.27 -6.65 2.83
CA LEU A 55 -17.67 -7.43 4.01
C LEU A 55 -18.47 -6.59 5.00
N ARG A 56 -18.08 -5.34 5.25
CA ARG A 56 -18.84 -4.40 6.11
C ARG A 56 -20.23 -4.14 5.55
N GLU A 57 -20.35 -3.88 4.25
CA GLU A 57 -21.65 -3.69 3.59
C GLU A 57 -22.51 -4.96 3.66
N GLY A 58 -21.91 -6.14 3.51
CA GLY A 58 -22.59 -7.43 3.70
C GLY A 58 -23.10 -7.62 5.13
N GLN A 59 -22.28 -7.29 6.14
CA GLN A 59 -22.67 -7.36 7.55
C GLN A 59 -23.82 -6.41 7.88
N GLU A 60 -23.79 -5.18 7.37
CA GLU A 60 -24.86 -4.20 7.57
C GLU A 60 -26.21 -4.73 7.04
N LYS A 61 -26.22 -5.31 5.83
CA LYS A 61 -27.42 -5.93 5.26
C LYS A 61 -27.91 -7.12 6.09
N LEU A 62 -26.99 -7.94 6.63
CA LEU A 62 -27.36 -9.04 7.51
C LEU A 62 -28.00 -8.53 8.80
N TRP A 63 -27.47 -7.48 9.41
CA TRP A 63 -28.05 -6.87 10.62
C TRP A 63 -29.47 -6.35 10.37
N GLN A 64 -29.70 -5.66 9.25
CA GLN A 64 -31.03 -5.20 8.87
C GLN A 64 -32.02 -6.35 8.66
N ASN A 65 -31.58 -7.46 8.08
CA ASN A 65 -32.44 -8.63 7.92
C ASN A 65 -32.74 -9.32 9.27
N VAL A 66 -31.76 -9.41 10.15
CA VAL A 66 -31.94 -9.94 11.52
C VAL A 66 -32.92 -9.07 12.31
N GLU A 67 -32.82 -7.75 12.21
CA GLU A 67 -33.75 -6.83 12.86
C GLU A 67 -35.19 -7.03 12.36
N LYS A 68 -35.39 -7.16 11.04
CA LYS A 68 -36.71 -7.47 10.46
C LYS A 68 -37.27 -8.80 10.97
N LEU A 69 -36.45 -9.85 11.02
CA LEU A 69 -36.87 -11.15 11.56
C LEU A 69 -37.30 -11.04 13.03
N TRP A 70 -36.60 -10.25 13.84
CA TRP A 70 -37.00 -10.01 15.23
C TRP A 70 -38.35 -9.32 15.34
N LEU A 71 -38.63 -8.34 14.48
CA LEU A 71 -39.93 -7.66 14.43
C LEU A 71 -41.05 -8.64 14.04
N GLU A 72 -40.82 -9.47 13.02
CA GLU A 72 -41.77 -10.51 12.60
C GLU A 72 -42.04 -11.51 13.75
N VAL A 73 -41.00 -12.05 14.38
CA VAL A 73 -41.13 -12.97 15.53
C VAL A 73 -41.88 -12.33 16.69
N LYS A 74 -41.64 -11.04 16.98
CA LYS A 74 -42.37 -10.32 18.01
C LYS A 74 -43.86 -10.22 17.67
N SER A 75 -44.19 -9.88 16.42
CA SER A 75 -45.58 -9.76 15.97
C SER A 75 -46.36 -11.09 15.99
N LEU A 76 -45.67 -12.24 15.88
CA LEU A 76 -46.28 -13.56 15.99
C LEU A 76 -46.51 -14.02 17.44
N ARG A 77 -45.86 -13.36 18.41
CA ARG A 77 -46.00 -13.65 19.86
C ARG A 77 -47.06 -12.81 20.55
N GLU A 78 -47.42 -11.67 19.97
CA GLU A 78 -48.47 -10.75 20.45
C GLU A 78 -49.82 -11.10 19.80
#